data_AF-A0AAU9IKK9-F1
#
_entry.id   AF-A0AAU9IKK9-F1
#
_cell.length_a   1.000
_cell.length_b   1.000
_cell.length_c   1.000
_cell.angle_alpha   90.00
_cell.angle_beta   90.00
_cell.angle_gamma   90.00
#
_symmetry.space_group_name_H-M   'P 1'
#
loop_
_entity.id
_entity.type
_entity.pdbx_description
1 polymer ?
#
loop_
_entity_poly.entity_id
_entity_poly.type
_entity_poly.pdbx_seq_one_letter_code
_entity_poly.pdbx_strand_id
1 'polypeptide(L)'
;MKRKRSPVQTKLNFQIPNKCKTCPECKKEIDNKLFEFHAGSSDCKENLTQELKPNIAPSPISTTRFTQKSFTSPNPSSLNAYDILMSTPQANLSQSFNLSYLGESSGRQKWACLIENKPSGTFISRKYFLKESSHDPCQIILTASTSHQAKSPLSFYDFFRLQAFSPSIIKSCLQKSIRQGIRNKAIKLAFQMAVNCGIRELCRRLCIIVLEDSLLHPDYPLLVWCMVAGEEYQFSQEILESIIQIVADISTVSYRDYIYVEKRNNLFTQWNSSNDIVKAILIRTYYKGMKGDMEMLSRYAMQWMERFNANNEWIEIIRKIYYELPIWTEIEINGGLKIEDIPLQGIDFHCSNMLDILLEDQIFIAQLEEALNKPRSQLKDYLHEAIWTQRSGVNYRKYFNEYSSELATSLPAPDQDQPEPDEVFNSLVLPKINEFSSGEISKRFRKSLKLLNQA
;
A
#
# COMPACT_ATOMS: atom_id res chain seq x y z
N MET A 1 -15.84 -9.64 -47.09
CA MET A 1 -16.54 -9.04 -45.93
C MET A 1 -15.52 -8.66 -44.85
N LYS A 2 -15.21 -7.37 -44.68
CA LYS A 2 -14.32 -6.86 -43.62
C LYS A 2 -15.10 -6.79 -42.30
N ARG A 3 -14.82 -7.65 -41.33
CA ARG A 3 -15.45 -7.63 -40.00
C ARG A 3 -14.74 -6.66 -39.07
N LYS A 4 -15.51 -5.72 -38.52
CA LYS A 4 -15.14 -4.76 -37.48
C LYS A 4 -14.66 -5.49 -36.22
N ARG A 5 -13.52 -5.07 -35.66
CA ARG A 5 -13.08 -5.45 -34.31
C ARG A 5 -14.00 -4.77 -33.29
N SER A 6 -14.54 -5.51 -32.31
CA SER A 6 -15.21 -4.94 -31.15
C SER A 6 -14.16 -4.55 -30.10
N PRO A 7 -14.31 -3.41 -29.40
CA PRO A 7 -13.55 -3.11 -28.20
C PRO A 7 -14.38 -3.52 -26.98
N VAL A 8 -13.92 -4.52 -26.23
CA VAL A 8 -14.40 -4.76 -24.86
C VAL A 8 -13.20 -4.77 -23.94
N GLN A 9 -12.68 -3.57 -23.67
CA GLN A 9 -12.04 -3.25 -22.41
C GLN A 9 -13.07 -2.47 -21.60
N THR A 10 -13.69 -3.11 -20.63
CA THR A 10 -14.45 -2.41 -19.58
C THR A 10 -13.42 -1.67 -18.74
N LYS A 11 -13.32 -0.36 -18.98
CA LYS A 11 -12.45 0.56 -18.27
C LYS A 11 -12.71 0.48 -16.76
N LEU A 12 -11.62 0.44 -15.99
CA LEU A 12 -11.58 1.01 -14.65
C LEU A 12 -12.12 2.45 -14.73
N ASN A 13 -13.19 2.75 -13.98
CA ASN A 13 -13.73 4.10 -13.88
C ASN A 13 -12.71 5.00 -13.18
N PHE A 14 -11.86 5.66 -13.97
CA PHE A 14 -11.37 6.98 -13.59
C PHE A 14 -12.58 7.92 -13.61
N GLN A 15 -12.79 8.69 -12.55
CA GLN A 15 -13.78 9.77 -12.54
C GLN A 15 -13.54 10.63 -13.78
N ILE A 16 -14.49 10.59 -14.72
CA ILE A 16 -14.58 11.59 -15.78
C ILE A 16 -14.66 12.93 -15.04
N PRO A 17 -13.86 13.96 -15.40
CA PRO A 17 -14.03 15.28 -14.80
C PRO A 17 -15.50 15.65 -14.94
N ASN A 18 -16.19 15.85 -13.81
CA ASN A 18 -17.61 16.16 -13.83
C ASN A 18 -17.79 17.37 -14.76
N LYS A 19 -18.68 17.25 -15.75
CA LYS A 19 -18.95 18.36 -16.67
C LYS A 19 -19.38 19.55 -15.83
N CYS A 20 -18.57 20.59 -15.73
CA CYS A 20 -19.03 21.82 -15.11
C CYS A 20 -20.11 22.45 -16.01
N LYS A 21 -21.14 23.02 -15.39
CA LYS A 21 -22.11 23.91 -16.06
C LYS A 21 -21.87 25.32 -15.57
N THR A 22 -21.93 26.27 -16.49
CA THR A 22 -21.91 27.69 -16.14
C THR A 22 -23.28 28.09 -15.61
N CYS A 23 -23.35 28.58 -14.37
CA CYS A 23 -24.59 29.08 -13.78
C CYS A 23 -25.10 30.28 -14.62
N PRO A 24 -26.35 30.27 -15.11
CA PRO A 24 -26.85 31.35 -15.96
C PRO A 24 -26.95 32.69 -15.21
N GLU A 25 -27.15 32.67 -13.89
CA GLU A 25 -27.31 33.86 -13.05
C GLU A 25 -25.95 34.49 -12.70
N CYS A 26 -25.03 33.76 -12.08
CA CYS A 26 -23.75 34.31 -11.60
C CYS A 26 -22.52 34.04 -12.50
N LYS A 27 -22.69 33.30 -13.60
CA LYS A 27 -21.66 32.91 -14.58
C LYS A 27 -20.49 32.06 -14.03
N LYS A 28 -20.57 31.53 -12.81
CA LYS A 28 -19.56 30.60 -12.28
C LYS A 28 -19.69 29.20 -12.91
N GLU A 29 -18.56 28.54 -13.19
CA GLU A 29 -18.54 27.13 -13.58
C GLU A 29 -18.66 26.24 -12.34
N ILE A 30 -19.68 25.37 -12.33
CA ILE A 30 -20.03 24.57 -11.16
C ILE A 30 -20.23 23.14 -11.58
N ASP A 31 -19.74 22.22 -10.75
CA ASP A 31 -19.95 20.79 -10.93
C ASP A 31 -21.45 20.49 -11.12
N ASN A 32 -21.79 19.75 -12.18
CA ASN A 32 -23.18 19.42 -12.53
C ASN A 32 -23.97 18.83 -11.35
N LYS A 33 -23.31 18.11 -10.44
CA LYS A 33 -23.96 17.51 -9.27
C LYS A 33 -24.36 18.53 -8.20
N LEU A 34 -23.67 19.67 -8.16
CA LEU A 34 -23.92 20.76 -7.21
C LEU A 34 -24.70 21.90 -7.85
N PHE A 35 -25.03 21.80 -9.14
CA PHE A 35 -25.65 22.87 -9.90
C PHE A 35 -27.05 23.25 -9.37
N GLU A 36 -27.89 22.26 -9.03
CA GLU A 36 -29.23 22.53 -8.48
C GLU A 36 -29.16 23.17 -7.09
N PHE A 37 -28.19 22.76 -6.27
CA PHE A 37 -27.97 23.34 -4.94
C PHE A 37 -27.47 24.79 -5.05
N HIS A 38 -26.53 25.06 -5.97
CA HIS A 38 -26.05 26.42 -6.22
C HIS A 38 -27.14 27.32 -6.80
N ALA A 39 -27.93 26.83 -7.76
CA ALA A 39 -29.03 27.60 -8.35
C ALA A 39 -30.11 27.97 -7.30
N GLY A 40 -30.22 27.19 -6.23
CA GLY A 40 -31.10 27.47 -5.10
C GLY A 40 -30.49 28.32 -3.98
N SER A 41 -29.18 28.56 -3.95
CA SER A 41 -28.52 29.25 -2.82
C SER A 41 -28.58 30.78 -2.94
N SER A 42 -28.62 31.45 -1.79
CA SER A 42 -28.56 32.93 -1.68
C SER A 42 -27.30 33.49 -2.33
N ASP A 43 -26.18 32.76 -2.26
CA ASP A 43 -24.87 33.16 -2.80
C ASP A 43 -24.86 33.32 -4.34
N CYS A 44 -25.79 32.65 -5.04
CA CYS A 44 -25.93 32.80 -6.49
C CYS A 44 -26.59 34.13 -6.85
N LYS A 45 -27.52 34.61 -6.00
CA LYS A 45 -28.38 35.77 -6.29
C LYS A 45 -27.78 37.11 -5.86
N GLU A 46 -26.79 37.12 -4.97
CA GLU A 46 -26.18 38.36 -4.47
C GLU A 46 -25.22 39.07 -5.45
N ASN A 47 -24.91 38.48 -6.61
CA ASN A 47 -23.99 39.08 -7.59
C ASN A 47 -24.66 39.93 -8.70
N LEU A 48 -25.98 40.17 -8.63
CA LEU A 48 -26.74 40.89 -9.66
C LEU A 48 -26.91 42.41 -9.40
N THR A 49 -26.43 42.96 -8.28
CA THR A 49 -26.68 44.37 -7.90
C THR A 49 -25.45 45.28 -7.85
N GLN A 50 -24.28 44.86 -8.32
CA GLN A 50 -23.15 45.78 -8.50
C GLN A 50 -23.13 46.35 -9.92
N GLU A 51 -23.73 47.53 -10.09
CA GLU A 51 -23.60 48.34 -11.30
C GLU A 51 -22.13 48.69 -11.57
N LEU A 52 -21.63 48.24 -12.73
CA LEU A 52 -20.33 48.61 -13.27
C LEU A 52 -20.35 50.09 -13.67
N LYS A 53 -19.64 50.94 -12.92
CA LYS A 53 -19.30 52.30 -13.36
C LYS A 53 -18.25 52.24 -14.48
N PRO A 54 -18.34 53.10 -15.52
CA PRO A 54 -17.41 53.06 -16.65
C PRO A 54 -16.02 53.58 -16.28
N ASN A 55 -15.00 52.87 -16.77
CA ASN A 55 -13.59 53.24 -16.65
C ASN A 55 -13.30 54.55 -17.39
N ILE A 56 -12.92 55.59 -16.63
CA ILE A 56 -12.27 56.79 -17.17
C ILE A 56 -10.76 56.53 -17.13
N ALA A 57 -10.10 56.66 -18.29
CA ALA A 57 -8.64 56.53 -18.40
C ALA A 57 -7.93 57.71 -17.70
N PRO A 58 -6.86 57.49 -16.91
CA PRO A 58 -6.03 58.56 -16.43
C PRO A 58 -4.88 58.87 -17.40
N SER A 59 -4.73 60.17 -17.66
CA SER A 59 -3.60 60.83 -18.33
C SER A 59 -2.29 60.72 -17.53
N PRO A 60 -1.11 60.97 -18.15
CA PRO A 60 0.19 60.72 -17.53
C PRO A 60 0.71 61.96 -16.83
N ILE A 61 0.98 61.92 -15.51
CA ILE A 61 1.72 62.99 -14.83
C ILE A 61 2.67 62.44 -13.75
N SER A 62 3.95 62.75 -14.00
CA SER A 62 5.03 63.25 -13.14
C SER A 62 5.43 62.59 -11.82
N THR A 63 6.74 62.34 -11.77
CA THR A 63 7.65 62.33 -10.63
C THR A 63 7.29 63.30 -9.50
N THR A 64 7.07 62.74 -8.30
CA THR A 64 7.13 63.47 -7.03
C THR A 64 7.86 62.65 -5.97
N ARG A 65 8.68 63.35 -5.18
CA ARG A 65 9.62 62.85 -4.18
C ARG A 65 8.94 62.09 -3.04
N PHE A 66 9.54 60.97 -2.65
CA PHE A 66 9.20 60.22 -1.43
C PHE A 66 9.74 60.94 -0.18
N THR A 67 8.84 61.25 0.75
CA THR A 67 9.16 61.50 2.16
C THR A 67 8.92 60.22 2.96
N GLN A 68 9.91 59.82 3.76
CA GLN A 68 9.84 58.70 4.69
C GLN A 68 8.75 58.96 5.74
N LYS A 69 7.74 58.08 5.80
CA LYS A 69 6.87 57.92 6.98
C LYS A 69 7.21 56.60 7.66
N SER A 70 7.45 56.71 8.96
CA SER A 70 7.71 55.64 9.91
C SER A 70 6.55 54.63 9.96
N PHE A 71 6.87 53.35 9.77
CA PHE A 71 5.94 52.24 9.99
C PHE A 71 5.79 51.97 11.49
N THR A 72 4.57 52.14 12.00
CA THR A 72 4.12 51.57 13.27
C THR A 72 3.78 50.08 13.06
N SER A 73 4.29 49.22 13.94
CA SER A 73 4.07 47.77 13.95
C SER A 73 2.57 47.41 14.03
N PRO A 74 2.05 46.51 13.17
CA PRO A 74 0.66 46.10 13.20
C PRO A 74 0.35 45.18 14.39
N ASN A 75 -0.90 45.27 14.84
CA ASN A 75 -1.47 44.60 16.00
C ASN A 75 -1.58 43.07 15.74
N PRO A 76 -0.97 42.18 16.56
CA PRO A 76 -0.86 40.74 16.27
C PRO A 76 -2.17 39.94 16.33
N SER A 77 -3.30 40.56 16.67
CA SER A 77 -4.61 39.89 16.84
C SER A 77 -5.48 39.83 15.58
N SER A 78 -4.97 40.20 14.41
CA SER A 78 -5.76 40.26 13.16
C SER A 78 -5.14 39.60 11.93
N LEU A 79 -4.06 38.81 12.09
CA LEU A 79 -3.54 38.02 10.98
C LEU A 79 -4.57 36.96 10.59
N ASN A 80 -5.27 37.24 9.50
CA ASN A 80 -6.14 36.28 8.82
C ASN A 80 -5.33 35.01 8.53
N ALA A 81 -5.91 33.83 8.74
CA ALA A 81 -5.28 32.55 8.40
C ALA A 81 -4.67 32.52 6.99
N TYR A 82 -5.20 33.31 6.07
CA TYR A 82 -4.67 33.55 4.73
C TYR A 82 -3.28 34.21 4.73
N ASP A 83 -3.04 35.21 5.57
CA ASP A 83 -1.74 35.89 5.67
C ASP A 83 -0.69 35.00 6.32
N ILE A 84 -1.10 34.14 7.26
CA ILE A 84 -0.24 33.09 7.85
C ILE A 84 0.11 32.03 6.79
N LEU A 85 -0.87 31.59 6.00
CA LEU A 85 -0.66 30.65 4.89
C LEU A 85 0.24 31.22 3.78
N MET A 86 0.12 32.51 3.46
CA MET A 86 0.93 33.17 2.44
C MET A 86 2.33 33.56 2.93
N SER A 87 2.55 33.67 4.24
CA SER A 87 3.86 33.96 4.83
C SER A 87 4.64 32.72 5.26
N THR A 88 4.02 31.54 5.32
CA THR A 88 4.72 30.29 5.66
C THR A 88 5.57 29.84 4.46
N PRO A 89 6.90 29.76 4.56
CA PRO A 89 7.75 29.34 3.46
C PRO A 89 7.38 27.93 2.99
N GLN A 90 7.02 27.76 1.72
CA GLN A 90 6.83 26.44 1.14
C GLN A 90 8.18 25.75 0.99
N ALA A 91 8.49 24.80 1.87
CA ALA A 91 9.70 24.00 1.77
C ALA A 91 9.48 22.86 0.75
N ASN A 92 10.05 23.06 -0.45
CA ASN A 92 10.09 22.03 -1.49
C ASN A 92 11.43 21.28 -1.41
N LEU A 93 11.40 20.00 -1.02
CA LEU A 93 12.58 19.15 -1.03
C LEU A 93 12.55 18.25 -2.26
N SER A 94 13.49 18.45 -3.20
CA SER A 94 13.61 17.58 -4.38
C SER A 94 14.61 16.47 -4.12
N GLN A 95 14.19 15.22 -4.31
CA GLN A 95 15.04 14.04 -4.15
C GLN A 95 14.83 13.00 -5.25
N SER A 96 15.85 12.17 -5.43
CA SER A 96 15.87 11.04 -6.34
C SER A 96 16.11 9.77 -5.55
N PHE A 97 15.25 8.78 -5.77
CA PHE A 97 15.42 7.41 -5.31
C PHE A 97 16.17 6.63 -6.40
N ASN A 98 17.49 6.54 -6.27
CA ASN A 98 18.34 5.81 -7.20
C ASN A 98 18.38 4.31 -6.85
N LEU A 99 18.20 3.48 -7.87
CA LEU A 99 18.48 2.05 -7.81
C LEU A 99 19.71 1.71 -8.65
N SER A 100 20.71 1.08 -8.03
CA SER A 100 21.93 0.61 -8.69
C SER A 100 22.11 -0.89 -8.49
N TYR A 101 22.28 -1.62 -9.58
CA TYR A 101 22.57 -3.06 -9.54
C TYR A 101 24.05 -3.28 -9.27
N LEU A 102 24.37 -4.06 -8.23
CA LEU A 102 25.75 -4.33 -7.79
C LEU A 102 26.27 -5.68 -8.29
N GLY A 103 25.46 -6.43 -9.02
CA GLY A 103 25.77 -7.79 -9.47
C GLY A 103 25.09 -8.86 -8.63
N GLU A 104 25.56 -10.09 -8.80
CA GLU A 104 25.09 -11.26 -8.05
C GLU A 104 26.18 -11.70 -7.07
N SER A 105 25.79 -12.04 -5.84
CA SER A 105 26.70 -12.54 -4.82
C SER A 105 26.01 -13.61 -4.00
N SER A 106 26.63 -14.79 -3.94
CA SER A 106 26.09 -15.97 -3.25
C SER A 106 24.66 -16.28 -3.70
N GLY A 107 24.41 -16.30 -5.02
CA GLY A 107 23.09 -16.57 -5.61
C GLY A 107 22.00 -15.52 -5.34
N ARG A 108 22.36 -14.38 -4.74
CA ARG A 108 21.44 -13.26 -4.49
C ARG A 108 21.82 -12.08 -5.38
N GLN A 109 20.82 -11.52 -6.04
CA GLN A 109 20.96 -10.24 -6.74
C GLN A 109 21.16 -9.12 -5.71
N LYS A 110 22.21 -8.32 -5.85
CA LYS A 110 22.57 -7.24 -4.92
C LYS A 110 22.20 -5.89 -5.51
N TRP A 111 21.54 -5.07 -4.69
CA TRP A 111 21.06 -3.74 -5.08
C TRP A 111 21.47 -2.71 -4.04
N ALA A 112 21.90 -1.54 -4.52
CA ALA A 112 22.00 -0.33 -3.72
C ALA A 112 20.79 0.55 -4.03
N CYS A 113 20.05 0.94 -2.99
CA CYS A 113 18.93 1.86 -3.08
C CYS A 113 19.29 3.11 -2.27
N LEU A 114 19.52 4.23 -2.95
CA LEU A 114 19.99 5.47 -2.32
C LEU A 114 19.01 6.62 -2.57
N ILE A 115 18.82 7.48 -1.58
CA ILE A 115 17.98 8.69 -1.74
C ILE A 115 18.87 9.93 -1.73
N GLU A 116 19.01 10.53 -2.91
CA GLU A 116 19.97 11.62 -3.18
C GLU A 116 19.26 12.90 -3.65
N ASN A 117 19.96 14.03 -3.67
CA ASN A 117 19.38 15.31 -4.09
C ASN A 117 19.23 15.46 -5.62
N LYS A 118 19.90 14.62 -6.42
CA LYS A 118 19.88 14.71 -7.88
C LYS A 118 19.59 13.35 -8.51
N PRO A 119 18.74 13.28 -9.55
CA PRO A 119 18.56 12.05 -10.29
C PRO A 119 19.83 11.70 -11.06
N SER A 120 20.10 10.40 -11.13
CA SER A 120 21.26 9.84 -11.81
C SER A 120 20.84 8.55 -12.53
N GLY A 121 21.35 8.34 -13.74
CA GLY A 121 21.09 7.15 -14.53
C GLY A 121 20.30 7.38 -15.82
N THR A 122 20.08 6.30 -16.55
CA THR A 122 19.50 6.30 -17.90
C THR A 122 17.97 6.35 -17.87
N PHE A 123 17.37 5.81 -16.82
CA PHE A 123 15.93 5.91 -16.58
C PHE A 123 15.66 6.93 -15.47
N ILE A 124 14.68 7.81 -15.68
CA ILE A 124 14.15 8.76 -14.70
C ILE A 124 12.63 8.73 -14.81
N SER A 125 11.95 8.40 -13.73
CA SER A 125 10.48 8.40 -13.69
C SER A 125 9.92 9.82 -13.60
N ARG A 126 8.60 9.93 -13.78
CA ARG A 126 7.88 11.18 -13.51
C ARG A 126 8.05 11.62 -12.05
N LYS A 127 7.88 12.92 -11.80
CA LYS A 127 7.88 13.48 -10.44
C LYS A 127 6.65 13.03 -9.66
N TYR A 128 6.86 12.60 -8.42
CA TYR A 128 5.85 12.29 -7.43
C TYR A 128 5.88 13.34 -6.33
N PHE A 129 4.73 13.88 -5.98
CA PHE A 129 4.59 14.90 -4.93
C PHE A 129 4.05 14.22 -3.68
N LEU A 130 4.90 14.08 -2.67
CA LEU A 130 4.54 13.51 -1.38
C LEU A 130 4.22 14.65 -0.42
N LYS A 131 2.99 14.64 0.09
CA LYS A 131 2.47 15.59 1.08
C LYS A 131 1.76 14.83 2.19
N GLU A 132 1.87 15.30 3.43
CA GLU A 132 1.14 14.70 4.55
C GLU A 132 -0.36 14.98 4.44
N SER A 133 -0.71 16.20 4.06
CA SER A 133 -2.08 16.60 3.75
C SER A 133 -2.11 17.52 2.52
N SER A 134 -3.29 17.73 1.95
CA SER A 134 -3.45 18.68 0.84
C SER A 134 -3.09 20.12 1.21
N HIS A 135 -3.09 20.45 2.50
CA HIS A 135 -2.86 21.79 3.05
C HIS A 135 -1.44 21.96 3.61
N ASP A 136 -0.62 20.90 3.57
CA ASP A 136 0.75 20.94 4.09
C ASP A 136 1.62 21.89 3.23
N PRO A 137 2.26 22.91 3.84
CA PRO A 137 3.16 23.81 3.13
C PRO A 137 4.45 23.12 2.66
N CYS A 138 4.80 21.98 3.26
CA CYS A 138 5.98 21.20 2.90
C CYS A 138 5.61 20.09 1.91
N GLN A 139 6.47 19.87 0.92
CA GLN A 139 6.33 18.72 0.03
C GLN A 139 7.68 18.15 -0.39
N ILE A 140 7.70 16.83 -0.59
CA ILE A 140 8.84 16.12 -1.14
C ILE A 140 8.53 15.80 -2.60
N ILE A 141 9.37 16.28 -3.50
CA ILE A 141 9.31 16.00 -4.93
C ILE A 141 10.26 14.84 -5.19
N LEU A 142 9.71 13.64 -5.33
CA LEU A 142 10.46 12.41 -5.52
C LEU A 142 10.50 12.02 -7.01
N THR A 143 11.66 11.59 -7.48
CA THR A 143 11.83 10.88 -8.76
C THR A 143 12.48 9.54 -8.51
N ALA A 144 12.16 8.51 -9.29
CA ALA A 144 12.87 7.24 -9.25
C ALA A 144 13.84 7.19 -10.42
N SER A 145 15.07 6.75 -10.19
CA SER A 145 16.07 6.68 -11.26
C SER A 145 16.91 5.41 -11.17
N THR A 146 17.44 4.97 -12.30
CA THR A 146 18.37 3.83 -12.35
C THR A 146 19.22 3.87 -13.62
N SER A 147 20.45 3.38 -13.51
CA SER A 147 21.33 3.07 -14.65
C SER A 147 21.24 1.60 -15.07
N HIS A 148 20.46 0.78 -14.36
CA HIS A 148 20.35 -0.66 -14.64
C HIS A 148 19.71 -0.88 -16.02
N GLN A 149 20.42 -1.63 -16.85
CA GLN A 149 19.93 -2.14 -18.11
C GLN A 149 19.71 -3.64 -17.94
N ALA A 150 18.49 -4.10 -18.24
CA ALA A 150 18.13 -5.51 -18.14
C ALA A 150 19.09 -6.36 -18.98
N LYS A 151 19.69 -7.40 -18.39
CA LYS A 151 20.50 -8.36 -19.17
C LYS A 151 19.62 -9.31 -19.98
N SER A 152 18.46 -9.64 -19.44
CA SER A 152 17.48 -10.54 -20.02
C SER A 152 16.08 -9.94 -19.99
N PRO A 153 15.22 -10.28 -20.97
CA PRO A 153 13.81 -9.93 -20.91
C PRO A 153 13.14 -10.64 -19.74
N LEU A 154 12.12 -9.99 -19.18
CA LEU A 154 11.31 -10.55 -18.11
C LEU A 154 10.61 -11.84 -18.56
N SER A 155 10.88 -12.94 -17.86
CA SER A 155 10.19 -14.21 -18.00
C SER A 155 9.42 -14.53 -16.74
N PHE A 156 8.25 -15.12 -16.90
CA PHE A 156 7.43 -15.58 -15.78
C PHE A 156 7.41 -17.10 -15.66
N TYR A 157 8.44 -17.81 -16.14
CA TYR A 157 8.60 -19.26 -15.97
C TYR A 157 7.33 -20.06 -16.30
N ASP A 158 6.76 -19.81 -17.48
CA ASP A 158 5.52 -20.43 -17.97
C ASP A 158 4.24 -20.13 -17.17
N PHE A 159 4.27 -19.22 -16.20
CA PHE A 159 3.05 -18.75 -15.56
C PHE A 159 2.19 -17.95 -16.55
N PHE A 160 0.92 -18.34 -16.62
CA PHE A 160 -0.10 -17.67 -17.41
C PHE A 160 -1.11 -16.95 -16.52
N ARG A 161 -1.86 -16.01 -17.10
CA ARG A 161 -2.87 -15.26 -16.37
C ARG A 161 -4.06 -16.13 -15.97
N LEU A 162 -4.28 -16.26 -14.67
CA LEU A 162 -5.48 -16.90 -14.11
C LEU A 162 -6.63 -15.91 -13.98
N GLN A 163 -7.36 -15.67 -15.08
CA GLN A 163 -8.40 -14.63 -15.15
C GLN A 163 -9.55 -14.78 -14.12
N ALA A 164 -9.83 -16.00 -13.64
CA ALA A 164 -10.89 -16.22 -12.65
C ALA A 164 -10.48 -15.86 -11.21
N PHE A 165 -9.20 -15.62 -10.97
CA PHE A 165 -8.68 -15.17 -9.68
C PHE A 165 -8.59 -13.65 -9.65
N SER A 166 -9.47 -13.02 -8.87
CA SER A 166 -9.44 -11.57 -8.69
C SER A 166 -8.16 -11.14 -7.97
N PRO A 167 -7.70 -9.89 -8.18
CA PRO A 167 -6.57 -9.34 -7.42
C PRO A 167 -6.75 -9.44 -5.91
N SER A 168 -7.97 -9.26 -5.39
CA SER A 168 -8.27 -9.36 -3.95
C SER A 168 -7.96 -10.75 -3.38
N ILE A 169 -8.33 -11.81 -4.10
CA ILE A 169 -8.11 -13.19 -3.67
C ILE A 169 -6.62 -13.51 -3.67
N ILE A 170 -5.90 -13.21 -4.75
CA ILE A 170 -4.46 -13.51 -4.84
C ILE A 170 -3.69 -12.77 -3.74
N LYS A 171 -4.02 -11.50 -3.47
CA LYS A 171 -3.44 -10.72 -2.37
C LYS A 171 -3.68 -11.36 -1.01
N SER A 172 -4.91 -11.83 -0.76
CA SER A 172 -5.29 -12.49 0.48
C SER A 172 -4.54 -13.82 0.66
N CYS A 173 -4.52 -14.66 -0.38
CA CYS A 173 -3.77 -15.92 -0.39
C CYS A 173 -2.27 -15.68 -0.15
N LEU A 174 -1.65 -14.75 -0.88
CA LEU A 174 -0.22 -14.42 -0.74
C LEU A 174 0.12 -13.99 0.69
N GLN A 175 -0.66 -13.05 1.23
CA GLN A 175 -0.45 -12.57 2.60
C GLN A 175 -0.54 -13.70 3.62
N LYS A 176 -1.58 -14.53 3.54
CA LYS A 176 -1.78 -15.61 4.52
C LYS A 176 -0.73 -16.71 4.38
N SER A 177 -0.29 -17.04 3.16
CA SER A 177 0.85 -17.94 2.96
C SER A 177 2.13 -17.40 3.59
N ILE A 178 2.40 -16.09 3.47
CA ILE A 178 3.55 -15.45 4.14
C ILE A 178 3.34 -15.49 5.65
N ARG A 179 2.22 -14.99 6.17
CA ARG A 179 1.87 -14.96 7.60
C ARG A 179 2.02 -16.32 8.30
N GLN A 180 1.73 -17.42 7.61
CA GLN A 180 1.85 -18.77 8.17
C GLN A 180 3.18 -19.46 7.87
N GLY A 181 4.08 -18.81 7.15
CA GLY A 181 5.40 -19.35 6.83
C GLY A 181 5.39 -20.45 5.77
N ILE A 182 4.39 -20.47 4.88
CA ILE A 182 4.25 -21.49 3.84
C ILE A 182 4.97 -21.04 2.57
N ARG A 183 6.31 -21.14 2.59
CA ARG A 183 7.24 -20.65 1.56
C ARG A 183 6.84 -20.98 0.12
N ASN A 184 6.71 -22.27 -0.21
CA ASN A 184 6.46 -22.69 -1.59
C ASN A 184 5.16 -22.09 -2.16
N LYS A 185 4.10 -22.01 -1.33
CA LYS A 185 2.82 -21.41 -1.72
C LYS A 185 2.97 -19.90 -1.93
N ALA A 186 3.68 -19.22 -1.02
CA ALA A 186 3.92 -17.79 -1.10
C ALA A 186 4.67 -17.41 -2.39
N ILE A 187 5.73 -18.15 -2.74
CA ILE A 187 6.52 -17.92 -3.97
C ILE A 187 5.64 -18.06 -5.22
N LYS A 188 4.91 -19.17 -5.37
CA LYS A 188 4.02 -19.39 -6.52
C LYS A 188 2.91 -18.33 -6.61
N LEU A 189 2.33 -17.94 -5.48
CA LEU A 189 1.31 -16.89 -5.41
C LEU A 189 1.88 -15.51 -5.78
N ALA A 190 3.13 -15.23 -5.43
CA ALA A 190 3.81 -14.00 -5.81
C ALA A 190 4.05 -13.95 -7.33
N PHE A 191 4.55 -15.04 -7.93
CA PHE A 191 4.63 -15.15 -9.39
C PHE A 191 3.27 -14.96 -10.05
N GLN A 192 2.24 -15.65 -9.57
CA GLN A 192 0.89 -15.50 -10.11
C GLN A 192 0.37 -14.07 -9.99
N MET A 193 0.66 -13.37 -8.88
CA MET A 193 0.30 -11.98 -8.69
C MET A 193 1.04 -11.07 -9.67
N ALA A 194 2.34 -11.29 -9.90
CA ALA A 194 3.12 -10.55 -10.88
C ALA A 194 2.56 -10.73 -12.30
N VAL A 195 2.16 -11.95 -12.68
CA VAL A 195 1.55 -12.22 -14.00
C VAL A 195 0.15 -11.60 -14.14
N ASN A 196 -0.69 -11.73 -13.11
CA ASN A 196 -2.07 -11.25 -13.15
C ASN A 196 -2.20 -9.73 -13.02
N CYS A 197 -1.40 -9.13 -12.14
CA CYS A 197 -1.56 -7.74 -11.68
C CYS A 197 -0.35 -6.86 -11.97
N GLY A 198 0.79 -7.44 -12.36
CA GLY A 198 2.05 -6.73 -12.57
C GLY A 198 2.92 -6.63 -11.32
N ILE A 199 4.23 -6.48 -11.53
CA ILE A 199 5.25 -6.37 -10.47
C ILE A 199 4.95 -5.21 -9.52
N ARG A 200 4.51 -4.05 -10.04
CA ARG A 200 4.17 -2.89 -9.20
C ARG A 200 3.10 -3.21 -8.15
N GLU A 201 2.06 -3.94 -8.54
CA GLU A 201 0.96 -4.27 -7.63
C GLU A 201 1.41 -5.31 -6.59
N LEU A 202 2.26 -6.26 -6.98
CA LEU A 202 2.93 -7.17 -6.07
C LEU A 202 3.75 -6.39 -5.02
N CYS A 203 4.65 -5.50 -5.46
CA CYS A 203 5.47 -4.68 -4.56
C CYS A 203 4.63 -3.82 -3.62
N ARG A 204 3.55 -3.17 -4.12
CA ARG A 204 2.63 -2.38 -3.28
C ARG A 204 2.06 -3.20 -2.11
N ARG A 205 1.74 -4.47 -2.36
CA ARG A 205 1.21 -5.39 -1.34
C ARG A 205 2.32 -5.93 -0.45
N LEU A 206 3.47 -6.31 -0.99
CA LEU A 206 4.61 -6.77 -0.22
C LEU A 206 5.11 -5.71 0.77
N CYS A 207 5.12 -4.43 0.40
CA CYS A 207 5.46 -3.36 1.35
C CYS A 207 4.58 -3.35 2.61
N ILE A 208 3.33 -3.80 2.51
CA ILE A 208 2.45 -3.95 3.68
C ILE A 208 2.80 -5.25 4.42
N ILE A 209 2.84 -6.38 3.70
CA ILE A 209 3.03 -7.71 4.30
C ILE A 209 4.36 -7.81 5.06
N VAL A 210 5.45 -7.25 4.51
CA VAL A 210 6.79 -7.30 5.16
C VAL A 210 6.72 -6.74 6.58
N LEU A 211 6.00 -5.64 6.76
CA LEU A 211 5.91 -4.94 8.04
C LEU A 211 4.78 -5.52 8.93
N GLU A 212 3.63 -5.86 8.36
CA GLU A 212 2.48 -6.40 9.11
C GLU A 212 2.71 -7.83 9.61
N ASP A 213 3.32 -8.70 8.79
CA ASP A 213 3.33 -10.15 9.01
C ASP A 213 4.73 -10.75 9.23
N SER A 214 5.80 -9.96 9.05
CA SER A 214 7.19 -10.41 9.25
C SER A 214 8.06 -9.34 9.92
N LEU A 215 9.38 -9.49 9.80
CA LEU A 215 10.37 -8.51 10.21
C LEU A 215 10.77 -7.61 9.02
N LEU A 216 11.14 -6.35 9.28
CA LEU A 216 11.63 -5.46 8.21
C LEU A 216 12.79 -6.11 7.43
N HIS A 217 12.58 -6.28 6.12
CA HIS A 217 13.56 -6.86 5.22
C HIS A 217 14.64 -5.82 4.84
N PRO A 218 15.94 -6.17 4.80
CA PRO A 218 17.02 -5.23 4.43
C PRO A 218 16.83 -4.63 3.02
N ASP A 219 16.29 -5.42 2.09
CA ASP A 219 15.98 -4.99 0.72
C ASP A 219 14.56 -4.38 0.56
N TYR A 220 13.90 -3.97 1.65
CA TYR A 220 12.62 -3.26 1.58
C TYR A 220 12.65 -2.03 0.65
N PRO A 221 13.73 -1.21 0.61
CA PRO A 221 13.85 -0.12 -0.36
C PRO A 221 13.64 -0.54 -1.82
N LEU A 222 14.06 -1.75 -2.22
CA LEU A 222 13.87 -2.24 -3.59
C LEU A 222 12.37 -2.37 -3.93
N LEU A 223 11.56 -2.89 -2.99
CA LEU A 223 10.10 -3.02 -3.19
C LEU A 223 9.46 -1.64 -3.40
N VAL A 224 9.86 -0.67 -2.57
CA VAL A 224 9.34 0.70 -2.66
C VAL A 224 9.81 1.37 -3.95
N TRP A 225 11.06 1.17 -4.35
CA TRP A 225 11.58 1.67 -5.63
C TRP A 225 10.76 1.13 -6.80
N CYS A 226 10.53 -0.20 -6.85
CA CYS A 226 9.73 -0.83 -7.90
C CYS A 226 8.28 -0.29 -7.94
N MET A 227 7.73 0.05 -6.78
CA MET A 227 6.42 0.70 -6.69
C MET A 227 6.40 2.10 -7.31
N VAL A 228 7.45 2.91 -7.11
CA VAL A 228 7.53 4.31 -7.58
C VAL A 228 8.11 4.48 -8.99
N ALA A 229 8.85 3.48 -9.51
CA ALA A 229 9.38 3.50 -10.88
C ALA A 229 8.28 3.77 -11.92
N GLY A 230 7.05 3.33 -11.64
CA GLY A 230 5.89 3.61 -12.47
C GLY A 230 5.73 2.62 -13.63
N GLU A 231 4.81 2.93 -14.55
CA GLU A 231 4.50 2.05 -15.70
C GLU A 231 5.50 2.21 -16.86
N GLU A 232 6.26 3.30 -16.83
CA GLU A 232 7.29 3.65 -17.82
C GLU A 232 8.50 2.71 -17.74
N TYR A 233 8.72 2.09 -16.57
CA TYR A 233 9.87 1.22 -16.34
C TYR A 233 9.57 -0.23 -16.73
N GLN A 234 10.41 -0.80 -17.58
CA GLN A 234 10.38 -2.22 -17.90
C GLN A 234 11.23 -2.99 -16.89
N PHE A 235 10.56 -3.74 -16.01
CA PHE A 235 11.24 -4.56 -15.01
C PHE A 235 12.05 -5.68 -15.66
N SER A 236 13.26 -5.88 -15.16
CA SER A 236 14.15 -6.95 -15.61
C SER A 236 13.92 -8.24 -14.83
N GLN A 237 14.47 -9.34 -15.34
CA GLN A 237 14.42 -10.63 -14.65
C GLN A 237 15.04 -10.54 -13.25
N GLU A 238 16.21 -9.89 -13.12
CA GLU A 238 16.95 -9.78 -11.85
C GLU A 238 16.11 -9.09 -10.77
N ILE A 239 15.30 -8.09 -11.13
CA ILE A 239 14.39 -7.43 -10.19
C ILE A 239 13.29 -8.40 -9.75
N LEU A 240 12.68 -9.15 -10.68
CA LEU A 240 11.67 -10.14 -10.33
C LEU A 240 12.24 -11.20 -9.39
N GLU A 241 13.41 -11.77 -9.71
CA GLU A 241 14.09 -12.77 -8.87
C GLU A 241 14.40 -12.22 -7.47
N SER A 242 14.78 -10.94 -7.38
CA SER A 242 15.02 -10.28 -6.10
C SER A 242 13.74 -10.14 -5.27
N ILE A 243 12.63 -9.75 -5.91
CA ILE A 243 11.32 -9.65 -5.26
C ILE A 243 10.87 -11.03 -4.77
N ILE A 244 11.07 -12.07 -5.58
CA ILE A 244 10.74 -13.43 -5.21
C ILE A 244 11.62 -13.93 -4.08
N GLN A 245 12.92 -13.60 -4.07
CA GLN A 245 13.79 -13.88 -2.93
C GLN A 245 13.28 -13.20 -1.65
N ILE A 246 12.82 -11.94 -1.72
CA ILE A 246 12.21 -11.25 -0.57
C ILE A 246 10.98 -12.02 -0.08
N VAL A 247 10.11 -12.50 -0.99
CA VAL A 247 8.94 -13.33 -0.62
C VAL A 247 9.37 -14.62 0.07
N ALA A 248 10.37 -15.29 -0.48
CA ALA A 248 10.94 -16.51 0.07
C ALA A 248 11.49 -16.26 1.49
N ASP A 249 12.26 -15.19 1.66
CA ASP A 249 12.86 -14.75 2.92
C ASP A 249 11.79 -14.45 3.98
N ILE A 250 10.83 -13.57 3.70
CA ILE A 250 9.78 -13.20 4.67
C ILE A 250 8.81 -14.34 4.97
N SER A 251 8.66 -15.31 4.06
CA SER A 251 7.92 -16.54 4.32
C SER A 251 8.71 -17.58 5.12
N THR A 252 10.02 -17.41 5.29
CA THR A 252 10.88 -18.37 6.01
C THR A 252 11.30 -17.84 7.39
N VAL A 253 11.47 -16.53 7.52
CA VAL A 253 11.90 -15.89 8.78
C VAL A 253 10.97 -16.27 9.94
N SER A 254 11.56 -16.63 11.08
CA SER A 254 10.82 -17.05 12.28
C SER A 254 10.29 -15.89 13.14
N TYR A 255 10.64 -14.65 12.77
CA TYR A 255 10.39 -13.46 13.56
C TYR A 255 9.44 -12.50 12.85
N ARG A 256 8.58 -11.87 13.65
CA ARG A 256 7.76 -10.72 13.24
C ARG A 256 8.04 -9.53 14.14
N ASP A 257 7.83 -8.35 13.60
CA ASP A 257 7.89 -7.13 14.39
C ASP A 257 6.55 -6.85 15.09
N TYR A 258 6.57 -6.04 16.15
CA TYR A 258 5.36 -5.55 16.81
C TYR A 258 5.46 -4.03 16.97
N ILE A 259 4.34 -3.32 16.85
CA ILE A 259 4.32 -1.87 16.95
C ILE A 259 4.06 -1.43 18.39
N TYR A 260 5.01 -0.75 19.01
CA TYR A 260 4.85 -0.15 20.36
C TYR A 260 4.77 1.37 20.36
N VAL A 261 5.13 2.01 19.25
CA VAL A 261 5.07 3.46 19.16
C VAL A 261 3.62 3.90 18.98
N GLU A 262 3.09 4.70 19.90
CA GLU A 262 1.70 5.21 19.84
C GLU A 262 1.58 6.51 19.04
N LYS A 263 2.60 7.37 19.11
CA LYS A 263 2.56 8.72 18.53
C LYS A 263 2.95 8.71 17.06
N ARG A 264 2.43 9.70 16.33
CA ARG A 264 2.89 10.06 14.98
C ARG A 264 3.73 11.34 15.07
N ASN A 265 4.79 11.45 14.28
CA ASN A 265 5.47 12.72 14.04
C ASN A 265 5.22 13.20 12.61
N ASN A 266 5.44 14.49 12.38
CA ASN A 266 5.35 15.11 11.07
C ASN A 266 6.36 14.50 10.08
N LEU A 267 5.91 14.31 8.84
CA LEU A 267 6.69 13.73 7.74
C LEU A 267 8.06 14.40 7.56
N PHE A 268 8.05 15.72 7.42
CA PHE A 268 9.22 16.46 6.95
C PHE A 268 10.34 16.44 7.98
N THR A 269 9.97 16.51 9.27
CA THR A 269 10.91 16.35 10.38
C THR A 269 11.54 14.96 10.37
N GLN A 270 10.75 13.90 10.20
CA GLN A 270 11.26 12.54 10.14
C GLN A 270 12.17 12.32 8.92
N TRP A 271 11.80 12.88 7.77
CA TRP A 271 12.49 12.66 6.51
C TRP A 271 13.98 13.06 6.57
N ASN A 272 14.28 14.21 7.15
CA ASN A 272 15.63 14.76 7.18
C ASN A 272 16.57 14.02 8.15
N SER A 273 16.04 13.41 9.20
CA SER A 273 16.80 12.62 10.17
C SER A 273 16.81 11.11 9.87
N SER A 274 16.12 10.68 8.82
CA SER A 274 15.95 9.25 8.49
C SER A 274 17.02 8.74 7.53
N ASN A 275 17.40 7.48 7.73
CA ASN A 275 18.15 6.72 6.72
C ASN A 275 17.24 6.28 5.56
N ASP A 276 17.84 5.70 4.52
CA ASP A 276 17.14 5.38 3.28
C ASP A 276 16.08 4.27 3.43
N ILE A 277 16.26 3.35 4.39
CA ILE A 277 15.25 2.32 4.69
C ILE A 277 14.01 2.96 5.31
N VAL A 278 14.18 3.83 6.31
CA VAL A 278 13.06 4.53 6.94
C VAL A 278 12.37 5.46 5.94
N LYS A 279 13.15 6.19 5.13
CA LYS A 279 12.58 7.00 4.03
C LYS A 279 11.79 6.14 3.05
N ALA A 280 12.21 4.92 2.74
CA ALA A 280 11.43 4.01 1.90
C ALA A 280 10.07 3.65 2.54
N ILE A 281 10.03 3.40 3.87
CA ILE A 281 8.76 3.21 4.59
C ILE A 281 7.90 4.46 4.48
N LEU A 282 8.46 5.64 4.71
CA LEU A 282 7.75 6.93 4.57
C LEU A 282 7.21 7.11 3.15
N ILE A 283 8.01 6.89 2.10
CA ILE A 283 7.55 6.95 0.70
C ILE A 283 6.31 6.08 0.51
N ARG A 284 6.31 4.85 1.03
CA ARG A 284 5.13 3.97 0.95
C ARG A 284 3.93 4.52 1.70
N THR A 285 4.12 5.10 2.89
CA THR A 285 3.06 5.75 3.67
C THR A 285 2.33 6.81 2.83
N TYR A 286 3.07 7.65 2.10
CA TYR A 286 2.49 8.75 1.30
C TYR A 286 2.07 8.35 -0.12
N TYR A 287 2.35 7.13 -0.57
CA TYR A 287 1.96 6.63 -1.89
C TYR A 287 0.46 6.27 -2.01
N LYS A 288 -0.37 6.80 -1.09
CA LYS A 288 -1.82 6.59 -0.93
C LYS A 288 -2.20 5.12 -0.67
N GLY A 289 -3.21 4.92 0.17
CA GLY A 289 -3.66 3.57 0.56
C GLY A 289 -4.86 3.60 1.49
N MET A 290 -5.14 2.46 2.11
CA MET A 290 -6.14 2.39 3.18
C MET A 290 -5.62 3.17 4.41
N LYS A 291 -6.54 3.82 5.13
CA LYS A 291 -6.19 4.64 6.32
C LYS A 291 -5.38 3.83 7.34
N GLY A 292 -5.80 2.59 7.60
CA GLY A 292 -5.11 1.66 8.51
C GLY A 292 -3.69 1.34 8.07
N ASP A 293 -3.47 1.03 6.77
CA ASP A 293 -2.13 0.78 6.24
C ASP A 293 -1.20 1.99 6.44
N MET A 294 -1.68 3.20 6.13
CA MET A 294 -0.87 4.42 6.25
C MET A 294 -0.50 4.71 7.71
N GLU A 295 -1.44 4.49 8.62
CA GLU A 295 -1.20 4.60 10.06
C GLU A 295 -0.15 3.59 10.54
N MET A 296 -0.32 2.32 10.18
CA MET A 296 0.63 1.25 10.52
C MET A 296 2.03 1.55 10.01
N LEU A 297 2.17 1.94 8.74
CA LEU A 297 3.45 2.27 8.11
C LEU A 297 4.12 3.48 8.77
N SER A 298 3.35 4.51 9.14
CA SER A 298 3.87 5.68 9.86
C SER A 298 4.46 5.29 11.21
N ARG A 299 3.81 4.38 11.94
CA ARG A 299 4.30 3.89 13.24
C ARG A 299 5.54 3.03 13.08
N TYR A 300 5.59 2.15 12.07
CA TYR A 300 6.80 1.39 11.75
C TYR A 300 7.97 2.28 11.35
N ALA A 301 7.75 3.34 10.57
CA ALA A 301 8.81 4.29 10.21
C ALA A 301 9.44 4.92 11.46
N MET A 302 8.63 5.33 12.44
CA MET A 302 9.11 5.88 13.70
C MET A 302 9.88 4.86 14.52
N GLN A 303 9.31 3.67 14.71
CA GLN A 303 9.94 2.59 15.46
C GLN A 303 11.31 2.22 14.90
N TRP A 304 11.42 2.08 13.58
CA TRP A 304 12.70 1.76 12.94
C TRP A 304 13.68 2.93 12.96
N MET A 305 13.20 4.18 12.87
CA MET A 305 14.04 5.36 13.08
C MET A 305 14.64 5.38 14.49
N GLU A 306 13.84 5.12 15.53
CA GLU A 306 14.32 5.02 16.91
C GLU A 306 15.35 3.91 17.07
N ARG A 307 15.09 2.72 16.52
CA ARG A 307 16.05 1.60 16.53
C ARG A 307 17.37 2.01 15.88
N PHE A 308 17.35 2.49 14.64
CA PHE A 308 18.58 2.86 13.93
C PHE A 308 19.35 4.00 14.61
N ASN A 309 18.67 4.97 15.22
CA ASN A 309 19.33 6.03 15.99
C ASN A 309 19.94 5.51 17.30
N ALA A 310 19.34 4.52 17.94
CA ALA A 310 19.85 3.93 19.17
C ALA A 310 21.04 3.00 18.91
N ASN A 311 21.02 2.25 17.80
CA ASN A 311 22.12 1.36 17.42
C ASN A 311 22.24 1.20 15.90
N ASN A 312 23.40 1.55 15.34
CA ASN A 312 23.66 1.39 13.89
C ASN A 312 23.79 -0.08 13.46
N GLU A 313 23.98 -1.02 14.40
CA GLU A 313 24.11 -2.46 14.12
C GLU A 313 22.79 -3.12 13.70
N TRP A 314 21.63 -2.46 13.89
CA TRP A 314 20.34 -3.03 13.51
C TRP A 314 20.27 -3.46 12.04
N ILE A 315 20.96 -2.75 11.14
CA ILE A 315 21.05 -3.13 9.72
C ILE A 315 21.77 -4.47 9.55
N GLU A 316 22.89 -4.66 10.26
CA GLU A 316 23.65 -5.91 10.19
C GLU A 316 22.90 -7.06 10.86
N ILE A 317 22.16 -6.79 11.94
CA ILE A 317 21.29 -7.77 12.60
C ILE A 317 20.23 -8.29 11.64
N ILE A 318 19.45 -7.40 10.99
CA ILE A 318 18.42 -7.84 10.03
C ILE A 318 19.03 -8.52 8.80
N ARG A 319 20.21 -8.07 8.34
CA ARG A 319 20.93 -8.73 7.25
C ARG A 319 21.34 -10.14 7.62
N LYS A 320 21.88 -10.35 8.81
CA LYS A 320 22.26 -11.67 9.30
C LYS A 320 21.07 -12.62 9.32
N ILE A 321 19.93 -12.16 9.86
CA ILE A 321 18.70 -12.96 9.93
C ILE A 321 18.22 -13.41 8.55
N TYR A 322 18.28 -12.54 7.55
CA TYR A 322 17.72 -12.82 6.23
C TYR A 322 18.70 -13.45 5.25
N TYR A 323 19.96 -13.01 5.22
CA TYR A 323 20.91 -13.47 4.20
C TYR A 323 21.51 -14.84 4.49
N GLU A 324 21.33 -15.37 5.70
CA GLU A 324 21.60 -16.78 6.03
C GLU A 324 20.45 -17.72 5.60
N LEU A 325 19.30 -17.18 5.17
CA LEU A 325 18.16 -18.00 4.74
C LEU A 325 18.36 -18.61 3.35
N PRO A 326 17.72 -19.78 3.07
CA PRO A 326 17.79 -20.45 1.79
C PRO A 326 17.38 -19.56 0.62
N ILE A 327 18.20 -19.59 -0.43
CA ILE A 327 17.93 -18.94 -1.71
C ILE A 327 16.77 -19.67 -2.38
N TRP A 328 15.87 -18.92 -3.02
CA TRP A 328 14.80 -19.54 -3.78
C TRP A 328 15.33 -20.21 -5.06
N THR A 329 14.65 -21.24 -5.54
CA THR A 329 15.05 -21.97 -6.74
C THR A 329 13.86 -22.17 -7.68
N GLU A 330 14.14 -22.34 -8.97
CA GLU A 330 13.10 -22.63 -9.98
C GLU A 330 12.32 -23.93 -9.69
N ILE A 331 12.91 -24.86 -8.93
CA ILE A 331 12.23 -26.10 -8.51
C ILE A 331 10.99 -25.79 -7.67
N GLU A 332 11.01 -24.72 -6.86
CA GLU A 332 9.89 -24.33 -5.99
C GLU A 332 8.66 -23.86 -6.79
N ILE A 333 8.85 -23.48 -8.05
CA ILE A 333 7.78 -23.01 -8.95
C ILE A 333 7.45 -23.99 -10.07
N ASN A 334 8.12 -25.14 -10.11
CA ASN A 334 7.91 -26.12 -11.16
C ASN A 334 6.43 -26.57 -11.23
N GLY A 335 5.87 -26.53 -12.44
CA GLY A 335 4.47 -26.86 -12.70
C GLY A 335 3.48 -25.73 -12.37
N GLY A 336 3.96 -24.52 -12.08
CA GLY A 336 3.13 -23.33 -11.86
C GLY A 336 2.28 -23.39 -10.59
N LEU A 337 1.24 -22.55 -10.53
CA LEU A 337 0.28 -22.51 -9.44
C LEU A 337 -0.81 -23.57 -9.60
N LYS A 338 -0.91 -24.49 -8.65
CA LYS A 338 -1.90 -25.57 -8.61
C LYS A 338 -2.97 -25.30 -7.55
N ILE A 339 -4.00 -26.14 -7.52
CA ILE A 339 -5.13 -25.97 -6.60
C ILE A 339 -4.71 -26.13 -5.14
N GLU A 340 -3.81 -27.06 -4.87
CA GLU A 340 -3.21 -27.33 -3.56
C GLU A 340 -2.29 -26.20 -3.05
N ASP A 341 -1.81 -25.35 -3.96
CA ASP A 341 -0.99 -24.18 -3.63
C ASP A 341 -1.85 -23.01 -3.09
N ILE A 342 -3.19 -23.06 -3.22
CA ILE A 342 -4.07 -22.04 -2.67
C ILE A 342 -4.42 -22.36 -1.20
N PRO A 343 -4.02 -21.52 -0.23
CA PRO A 343 -4.46 -21.69 1.15
C PRO A 343 -5.98 -21.46 1.26
N LEU A 344 -6.72 -22.36 1.93
CA LEU A 344 -8.17 -22.22 2.11
C LEU A 344 -8.54 -20.93 2.86
N GLN A 345 -7.75 -20.60 3.88
CA GLN A 345 -7.79 -19.35 4.64
C GLN A 345 -7.59 -18.11 3.76
N GLY A 346 -6.97 -18.26 2.58
CA GLY A 346 -6.89 -17.23 1.54
C GLY A 346 -8.25 -16.73 1.06
N ILE A 347 -9.29 -17.57 1.16
CA ILE A 347 -10.69 -17.19 0.92
C ILE A 347 -11.33 -16.86 2.26
N ASP A 348 -11.50 -15.57 2.52
CA ASP A 348 -12.09 -15.02 3.74
C ASP A 348 -13.14 -13.95 3.41
N PHE A 349 -13.70 -13.33 4.45
CA PHE A 349 -14.73 -12.30 4.32
C PHE A 349 -14.24 -10.96 3.74
N HIS A 350 -12.92 -10.73 3.64
CA HIS A 350 -12.39 -9.53 2.99
C HIS A 350 -12.39 -9.64 1.46
N CYS A 351 -12.41 -10.87 0.93
CA CYS A 351 -12.33 -11.13 -0.51
C CYS A 351 -13.50 -11.96 -1.06
N SER A 352 -14.45 -12.36 -0.21
CA SER A 352 -15.62 -13.15 -0.58
C SER A 352 -16.85 -12.80 0.28
N ASN A 353 -18.02 -13.23 -0.16
CA ASN A 353 -19.30 -13.11 0.56
C ASN A 353 -19.56 -14.31 1.50
N MET A 354 -18.49 -14.93 2.03
CA MET A 354 -18.60 -16.12 2.88
C MET A 354 -19.53 -15.87 4.08
N LEU A 355 -19.42 -14.72 4.76
CA LEU A 355 -20.26 -14.43 5.92
C LEU A 355 -21.75 -14.39 5.57
N ASP A 356 -22.11 -13.75 4.46
CA ASP A 356 -23.51 -13.64 4.04
C ASP A 356 -24.09 -15.03 3.75
N ILE A 357 -23.33 -15.88 3.05
CA ILE A 357 -23.74 -17.25 2.72
C ILE A 357 -23.90 -18.12 3.97
N LEU A 358 -22.98 -18.00 4.93
CA LEU A 358 -23.10 -18.71 6.21
C LEU A 358 -24.31 -18.23 7.01
N LEU A 359 -24.58 -16.93 7.01
CA LEU A 359 -25.73 -16.33 7.72
C LEU A 359 -27.08 -16.68 7.06
N GLU A 360 -27.09 -17.11 5.80
CA GLU A 360 -28.30 -17.58 5.10
C GLU A 360 -28.63 -19.05 5.41
N ASP A 361 -27.65 -19.87 5.82
CA ASP A 361 -27.84 -21.29 6.18
C ASP A 361 -28.56 -21.41 7.54
N GLN A 362 -29.88 -21.59 7.50
CA GLN A 362 -30.74 -21.66 8.69
C GLN A 362 -30.38 -22.80 9.64
N ILE A 363 -29.91 -23.93 9.10
CA ILE A 363 -29.53 -25.09 9.93
C ILE A 363 -28.25 -24.77 10.69
N PHE A 364 -27.24 -24.25 9.98
CA PHE A 364 -25.99 -23.83 10.59
C PHE A 364 -26.19 -22.76 11.65
N ILE A 365 -27.06 -21.77 11.37
CA ILE A 365 -27.35 -20.70 12.34
C ILE A 365 -28.05 -21.23 13.58
N ALA A 366 -29.05 -22.11 13.45
CA ALA A 366 -29.71 -22.71 14.61
C ALA A 366 -28.71 -23.47 15.51
N GLN A 367 -27.78 -24.23 14.89
CA GLN A 367 -26.71 -24.93 15.62
C GLN A 367 -25.76 -23.96 16.36
N LEU A 368 -25.42 -22.82 15.75
CA LEU A 368 -24.59 -21.81 16.39
C LEU A 368 -25.31 -21.07 17.52
N GLU A 369 -26.59 -20.75 17.36
CA GLU A 369 -27.39 -20.11 18.42
C GLU A 369 -27.44 -21.01 19.66
N GLU A 370 -27.67 -22.31 19.46
CA GLU A 370 -27.68 -23.31 20.53
C GLU A 370 -26.31 -23.45 21.18
N ALA A 371 -25.24 -23.64 20.39
CA ALA A 371 -23.89 -23.87 20.91
C ALA A 371 -23.31 -22.66 21.66
N LEU A 372 -23.61 -21.44 21.22
CA LEU A 372 -23.08 -20.20 21.84
C LEU A 372 -24.01 -19.60 22.88
N ASN A 373 -25.27 -20.04 22.94
CA ASN A 373 -26.34 -19.39 23.69
C ASN A 373 -26.43 -17.88 23.37
N LYS A 374 -26.32 -17.54 22.08
CA LYS A 374 -26.34 -16.16 21.57
C LYS A 374 -27.45 -15.97 20.53
N PRO A 375 -28.14 -14.83 20.51
CA PRO A 375 -29.13 -14.54 19.48
C PRO A 375 -28.46 -14.31 18.11
N ARG A 376 -29.17 -14.61 17.03
CA ARG A 376 -28.75 -14.38 15.63
C ARG A 376 -28.10 -13.03 15.37
N SER A 377 -28.60 -11.96 16.01
CA SER A 377 -28.08 -10.59 15.83
C SER A 377 -26.61 -10.44 16.23
N GLN A 378 -26.09 -11.30 17.11
CA GLN A 378 -24.70 -11.28 17.57
C GLN A 378 -23.81 -12.29 16.83
N LEU A 379 -24.38 -13.21 16.04
CA LEU A 379 -23.61 -14.26 15.40
C LEU A 379 -22.69 -13.73 14.28
N LYS A 380 -23.07 -12.63 13.62
CA LYS A 380 -22.23 -12.02 12.60
C LYS A 380 -20.90 -11.54 13.18
N ASP A 381 -20.95 -10.87 14.33
CA ASP A 381 -19.76 -10.34 15.00
C ASP A 381 -18.91 -11.50 15.53
N TYR A 382 -19.53 -12.53 16.11
CA TYR A 382 -18.83 -13.75 16.50
C TYR A 382 -18.12 -14.42 15.31
N LEU A 383 -18.81 -14.66 14.20
CA LEU A 383 -18.22 -15.27 13.01
C LEU A 383 -17.06 -14.44 12.45
N HIS A 384 -17.22 -13.12 12.41
CA HIS A 384 -16.17 -12.22 11.96
C HIS A 384 -14.93 -12.32 12.85
N GLU A 385 -15.11 -12.22 14.16
CA GLU A 385 -14.03 -12.32 15.16
C GLU A 385 -13.37 -13.70 15.13
N ALA A 386 -14.15 -14.78 15.21
CA ALA A 386 -13.64 -16.15 15.23
C ALA A 386 -12.89 -16.53 13.94
N ILE A 387 -13.41 -16.15 12.75
CA ILE A 387 -12.69 -16.38 11.48
C ILE A 387 -11.38 -15.60 11.44
N TRP A 388 -11.33 -14.40 12.04
CA TRP A 388 -10.11 -13.63 12.14
C TRP A 388 -9.12 -14.26 13.12
N THR A 389 -9.50 -14.45 14.38
CA THR A 389 -8.63 -14.91 15.46
C THR A 389 -8.15 -16.34 15.26
N GLN A 390 -9.05 -17.26 14.89
CA GLN A 390 -8.75 -18.70 14.83
C GLN A 390 -8.20 -19.18 13.46
N ARG A 391 -8.24 -18.33 12.42
CA ARG A 391 -7.84 -18.75 11.06
C ARG A 391 -7.08 -17.71 10.28
N SER A 392 -7.69 -16.56 10.02
CA SER A 392 -7.17 -15.60 9.03
C SER A 392 -5.99 -14.79 9.57
N GLY A 393 -6.02 -14.42 10.85
CA GLY A 393 -5.04 -13.61 11.56
C GLY A 393 -3.92 -14.41 12.23
N VAL A 394 -3.99 -15.74 12.20
CA VAL A 394 -3.00 -16.61 12.87
C VAL A 394 -1.61 -16.42 12.24
N ASN A 395 -0.65 -16.02 13.06
CA ASN A 395 0.77 -15.88 12.71
C ASN A 395 1.60 -16.62 13.75
N TYR A 396 2.35 -17.63 13.31
CA TYR A 396 3.14 -18.52 14.19
C TYR A 396 4.54 -17.98 14.50
N ARG A 397 4.89 -16.79 14.00
CA ARG A 397 6.20 -16.19 14.23
C ARG A 397 6.33 -15.67 15.65
N LYS A 398 7.54 -15.81 16.17
CA LYS A 398 7.96 -15.19 17.43
C LYS A 398 8.08 -13.69 17.24
N TYR A 399 7.88 -12.93 18.31
CA TYR A 399 8.17 -11.52 18.24
C TYR A 399 9.68 -11.28 18.24
N PHE A 400 10.12 -10.27 17.50
CA PHE A 400 11.53 -10.04 17.25
C PHE A 400 12.34 -9.63 18.49
N ASN A 401 11.69 -9.07 19.50
CA ASN A 401 12.32 -8.85 20.81
C ASN A 401 12.77 -10.16 21.48
N GLU A 402 12.33 -11.34 21.05
CA GLU A 402 12.85 -12.61 21.56
C GLU A 402 14.21 -13.00 20.96
N TYR A 403 14.73 -12.27 19.96
CA TYR A 403 15.95 -12.65 19.23
C TYR A 403 17.26 -12.47 20.03
N SER A 404 17.31 -11.59 21.05
CA SER A 404 18.50 -11.44 21.90
C SER A 404 18.13 -10.86 23.26
N SER A 405 18.39 -11.61 24.34
CA SER A 405 18.18 -11.16 25.73
C SER A 405 18.98 -9.91 26.10
N GLU A 406 20.09 -9.63 25.42
CA GLU A 406 20.94 -8.47 25.71
C GLU A 406 20.43 -7.18 25.04
N LEU A 407 19.90 -7.26 23.82
CA LEU A 407 19.31 -6.11 23.12
C LEU A 407 17.82 -5.89 23.45
N ALA A 408 17.13 -6.93 23.92
CA ALA A 408 15.69 -6.90 24.11
C ALA A 408 15.22 -6.62 25.53
N THR A 409 16.13 -6.54 26.51
CA THR A 409 15.77 -6.19 27.90
C THR A 409 15.10 -4.82 28.02
N SER A 410 15.19 -3.96 26.99
CA SER A 410 14.52 -2.66 26.94
C SER A 410 13.20 -2.64 26.15
N LEU A 411 12.80 -3.73 25.48
CA LEU A 411 11.57 -3.76 24.69
C LEU A 411 10.44 -4.37 25.52
N PRO A 412 9.23 -3.79 25.51
CA PRO A 412 8.09 -4.39 26.20
C PRO A 412 7.82 -5.78 25.63
N ALA A 413 7.52 -6.75 26.50
CA ALA A 413 7.03 -8.04 26.05
C ALA A 413 5.64 -7.84 25.43
N PRO A 414 5.39 -8.27 24.18
CA PRO A 414 4.05 -8.29 23.63
C PRO A 414 3.23 -9.34 24.37
N ASP A 415 1.94 -9.07 24.55
CA ASP A 415 1.02 -10.12 25.00
C ASP A 415 1.04 -11.26 23.96
N GLN A 416 1.48 -12.43 24.42
CA GLN A 416 1.52 -13.65 23.60
C GLN A 416 0.11 -14.24 23.54
N ASP A 417 -0.82 -13.52 22.92
CA ASP A 417 -2.18 -14.01 22.75
C ASP A 417 -2.26 -14.86 21.47
N GLN A 418 -1.73 -16.09 21.53
CA GLN A 418 -2.35 -17.12 20.71
C GLN A 418 -3.76 -17.30 21.28
N PRO A 419 -4.81 -17.05 20.50
CA PRO A 419 -6.16 -17.15 21.02
C PRO A 419 -6.39 -18.57 21.51
N GLU A 420 -7.04 -18.70 22.67
CA GLU A 420 -7.45 -20.02 23.15
C GLU A 420 -8.28 -20.73 22.07
N PRO A 421 -8.13 -22.05 21.91
CA PRO A 421 -8.91 -22.80 20.94
C PRO A 421 -10.41 -22.62 21.20
N ASP A 422 -11.15 -22.13 20.20
CA ASP A 422 -12.60 -22.03 20.26
C ASP A 422 -13.22 -23.37 19.77
N GLU A 423 -13.77 -24.15 20.69
CA GLU A 423 -14.37 -25.46 20.39
C GLU A 423 -15.56 -25.35 19.41
N VAL A 424 -16.38 -24.29 19.55
CA VAL A 424 -17.53 -24.05 18.65
C VAL A 424 -17.03 -23.71 17.25
N PHE A 425 -15.99 -22.87 17.16
CA PHE A 425 -15.37 -22.56 15.88
C PHE A 425 -14.82 -23.83 15.22
N ASN A 426 -14.07 -24.64 15.95
CA ASN A 426 -13.41 -25.83 15.41
C ASN A 426 -14.41 -26.92 14.98
N SER A 427 -15.48 -27.12 15.74
CA SER A 427 -16.46 -28.18 15.50
C SER A 427 -17.55 -27.80 14.49
N LEU A 428 -18.02 -26.54 14.49
CA LEU A 428 -19.14 -26.10 13.66
C LEU A 428 -18.73 -25.15 12.53
N VAL A 429 -17.94 -24.12 12.83
CA VAL A 429 -17.64 -23.04 11.87
C VAL A 429 -16.57 -23.46 10.84
N LEU A 430 -15.47 -24.04 11.31
CA LEU A 430 -14.30 -24.41 10.49
C LEU A 430 -14.63 -25.37 9.34
N PRO A 431 -15.46 -26.42 9.53
CA PRO A 431 -15.88 -27.28 8.43
C PRO A 431 -16.63 -26.52 7.33
N LYS A 432 -17.59 -25.66 7.71
CA LYS A 432 -18.42 -24.88 6.78
C LYS A 432 -17.61 -23.87 5.98
N ILE A 433 -16.68 -23.15 6.63
CA ILE A 433 -15.80 -22.21 5.92
C ILE A 433 -14.82 -22.93 5.00
N ASN A 434 -14.34 -24.12 5.37
CA ASN A 434 -13.45 -24.91 4.52
C ASN A 434 -14.17 -25.48 3.30
N GLU A 435 -15.42 -25.93 3.47
CA GLU A 435 -16.29 -26.34 2.37
C GLU A 435 -16.50 -25.19 1.38
N PHE A 436 -16.88 -24.00 1.89
CA PHE A 436 -17.04 -22.80 1.07
C PHE A 436 -15.74 -22.43 0.32
N SER A 437 -14.62 -22.31 1.04
CA SER A 437 -13.33 -21.95 0.46
C SER A 437 -12.93 -22.92 -0.66
N SER A 438 -13.08 -24.23 -0.41
CA SER A 438 -12.73 -25.29 -1.38
C SER A 438 -13.61 -25.23 -2.63
N GLY A 439 -14.91 -24.97 -2.45
CA GLY A 439 -15.86 -24.78 -3.54
C GLY A 439 -15.51 -23.58 -4.42
N GLU A 440 -15.21 -22.43 -3.80
CA GLU A 440 -14.84 -21.21 -4.54
C GLU A 440 -13.51 -21.37 -5.29
N ILE A 441 -12.50 -21.99 -4.68
CA ILE A 441 -11.21 -22.28 -5.33
C ILE A 441 -11.43 -23.20 -6.55
N SER A 442 -12.15 -24.31 -6.36
CA SER A 442 -12.42 -25.28 -7.43
C SER A 442 -13.16 -24.65 -8.60
N LYS A 443 -14.19 -23.85 -8.31
CA LYS A 443 -14.97 -23.10 -9.32
C LYS A 443 -14.09 -22.16 -10.14
N ARG A 444 -13.16 -21.44 -9.48
CA ARG A 444 -12.25 -20.50 -10.14
C ARG A 444 -11.20 -21.20 -11.00
N PHE A 445 -10.58 -22.27 -10.50
CA PHE A 445 -9.64 -23.07 -11.30
C PHE A 445 -10.29 -23.62 -12.57
N ARG A 446 -11.47 -24.25 -12.45
CA ARG A 446 -12.21 -24.76 -13.62
C ARG A 446 -12.50 -23.65 -14.63
N LYS A 447 -12.86 -22.45 -14.15
CA LYS A 447 -13.12 -21.30 -15.02
C LYS A 447 -11.84 -20.82 -15.72
N SER A 448 -10.71 -20.71 -15.01
CA SER A 448 -9.42 -20.34 -15.62
C SER A 448 -8.96 -21.35 -16.67
N LEU A 449 -9.05 -22.66 -16.39
CA LEU A 449 -8.67 -23.71 -17.34
C LEU A 449 -9.52 -23.69 -18.61
N LYS A 450 -10.83 -23.46 -18.47
CA LYS A 450 -11.72 -23.29 -19.62
C LYS A 450 -11.32 -22.09 -20.49
N LEU A 451 -10.91 -20.98 -19.88
CA LEU A 451 -10.49 -19.78 -20.61
C LEU A 451 -9.14 -19.98 -21.32
N LEU A 452 -8.24 -20.77 -20.74
CA LEU A 452 -6.95 -21.09 -21.35
C LEU A 452 -7.10 -22.00 -22.56
N ASN A 453 -7.96 -23.01 -22.49
CA ASN A 453 -8.24 -23.89 -23.62
C ASN A 453 -8.98 -23.19 -24.77
N GLN A 454 -9.47 -21.97 -24.56
CA GLN A 454 -10.16 -21.15 -25.57
C GLN A 454 -9.24 -20.09 -26.21
N ALA A 455 -8.10 -19.78 -25.58
CA ALA A 455 -7.12 -18.82 -26.06
C ALA A 455 -6.05 -19.53 -26.91
#